data_AF-A0AAN0K7Y9-F1
#
_entry.id   AF-A0AAN0K7Y9-F1
#
_cell.length_a   1.000
_cell.length_b   1.000
_cell.length_c   1.000
_cell.angle_alpha   90.00
_cell.angle_beta   90.00
_cell.angle_gamma   90.00
#
_symmetry.space_group_name_H-M   'P 1'
#
loop_
_entity.id
_entity.type
_entity.pdbx_description
1 polymer ?
#
loop_
_entity_poly.entity_id
_entity_poly.type
_entity_poly.pdbx_seq_one_letter_code
_entity_poly.pdbx_strand_id
1 'polypeptide(L)'
;MNSDLLVGAMEHYGNRRPRVERLVSAWNLGICEDPAPVGESDDPLIGAAAEPSRRPRTRLTDSEVDAMRTARASGVSVNALARQFGIHRGTVWARIREH
;
A
#
# COMPACT_ATOMS: atom_id res chain seq x y z
N MET A 1 -8.58 13.52 36.77
CA MET A 1 -8.47 13.83 35.32
C MET A 1 -9.42 12.90 34.61
N ASN A 2 -10.39 13.47 33.90
CA ASN A 2 -11.70 12.87 33.66
C ASN A 2 -11.72 11.97 32.43
N SER A 3 -11.92 10.68 32.66
CA SER A 3 -12.07 9.63 31.64
C SER A 3 -13.38 9.73 30.83
N ASP A 4 -14.29 10.63 31.22
CA ASP A 4 -15.64 10.75 30.64
C ASP A 4 -15.69 11.51 29.31
N LEU A 5 -14.67 12.28 28.96
CA LEU A 5 -14.65 13.04 27.69
C LEU A 5 -14.22 12.20 26.47
N LEU A 6 -13.69 11.00 26.67
CA LEU A 6 -13.27 10.11 25.57
C LEU A 6 -14.38 9.15 25.13
N VAL A 7 -15.42 8.98 25.95
CA VAL A 7 -16.56 8.07 25.69
C VAL A 7 -17.60 8.68 24.74
N GLY A 8 -17.71 10.02 24.69
CA GLY A 8 -18.74 10.73 23.92
C GLY A 8 -18.59 10.71 22.39
N ALA A 9 -17.42 10.34 21.86
CA ALA A 9 -17.22 10.29 20.40
C ALA A 9 -17.59 8.94 19.75
N MET A 10 -17.87 7.90 20.56
CA MET A 10 -18.12 6.54 20.06
C MET A 10 -19.61 6.24 19.81
N GLU A 11 -20.52 7.11 20.25
CA GLU A 11 -21.98 6.87 20.19
C GLU A 11 -22.58 6.99 18.77
N HIS A 12 -21.87 7.58 17.80
CA HIS A 12 -22.43 7.90 16.48
C HIS A 12 -22.20 6.88 15.36
N TYR A 13 -21.56 5.73 15.62
CA TYR A 13 -21.36 4.68 14.60
C TYR A 13 -21.94 3.34 15.05
N GLY A 14 -23.22 3.12 14.74
CA GLY A 14 -24.04 1.97 15.14
C GLY A 14 -23.58 0.58 14.66
N ASN A 15 -22.37 0.44 14.09
CA ASN A 15 -21.79 -0.85 13.70
C ASN A 15 -20.28 -0.97 14.00
N ARG A 16 -19.71 -0.06 14.80
CA ARG A 16 -18.25 -0.07 15.10
C ARG A 16 -17.89 -0.89 16.34
N ARG A 17 -18.69 -0.87 17.40
CA ARG A 17 -18.28 -1.46 18.69
C ARG A 17 -18.01 -2.97 18.61
N PRO A 18 -18.90 -3.83 18.08
CA PRO A 18 -18.64 -5.27 18.02
C PRO A 18 -17.49 -5.62 17.07
N ARG A 19 -17.33 -4.85 15.98
CA ARG A 19 -16.28 -5.07 14.99
C ARG A 19 -14.91 -4.67 15.53
N VAL A 20 -14.84 -3.54 16.22
CA VAL A 20 -13.62 -3.05 16.87
C VAL A 20 -13.24 -3.99 18.01
N GLU A 21 -14.19 -4.39 18.85
CA GLU A 21 -13.97 -5.37 19.93
C GLU A 21 -13.44 -6.69 19.38
N ARG A 22 -14.02 -7.21 18.30
CA ARG A 22 -13.55 -8.44 17.65
C ARG A 22 -12.12 -8.31 17.07
N LEU A 23 -11.78 -7.14 16.54
CA LEU A 23 -10.42 -6.83 16.08
C LEU A 23 -9.42 -6.73 17.25
N VAL A 24 -9.81 -6.07 18.34
CA VAL A 24 -8.98 -5.94 19.55
C VAL A 24 -8.77 -7.30 20.22
N SER A 25 -9.80 -8.14 20.31
CA SER A 25 -9.67 -9.51 20.83
C SER A 25 -8.76 -10.36 19.96
N ALA A 26 -8.89 -10.29 18.63
CA ALA A 26 -8.00 -11.01 17.71
C ALA A 26 -6.54 -10.51 17.81
N TRP A 27 -6.35 -9.21 17.99
CA TRP A 27 -5.02 -8.61 18.19
C TRP A 27 -4.36 -9.10 19.49
N ASN A 28 -5.10 -9.11 20.59
CA ASN A 28 -4.58 -9.59 21.87
C ASN A 28 -4.35 -11.12 21.88
N LEU A 29 -5.16 -11.87 21.14
CA LEU A 29 -4.95 -13.32 20.96
C LEU A 29 -3.73 -13.63 20.08
N GLY A 30 -3.36 -12.72 19.18
CA GLY A 30 -2.18 -12.84 18.31
C GLY A 30 -0.85 -12.46 18.97
N ILE A 31 -0.87 -11.89 20.18
CA ILE A 31 0.33 -11.77 21.01
C ILE A 31 0.57 -13.14 21.63
N CYS A 32 1.22 -14.01 20.85
CA CYS A 32 1.82 -15.23 21.36
C CYS A 32 2.82 -14.81 22.44
N GLU A 33 2.53 -15.10 23.71
CA GLU A 33 3.60 -15.17 24.71
C GLU A 33 4.52 -16.29 24.25
N ASP A 34 5.68 -15.90 23.72
CA ASP A 34 6.76 -16.72 23.19
C ASP A 34 6.90 -18.06 23.94
N PRO A 35 6.39 -19.19 23.40
CA PRO A 35 6.89 -20.48 23.84
C PRO A 35 8.26 -20.63 23.20
N ALA A 36 9.29 -20.68 24.06
CA ALA A 36 10.70 -20.93 23.74
C ALA A 36 10.90 -21.73 22.44
N PRO A 37 11.90 -21.40 21.60
CA PRO A 37 12.01 -21.95 20.25
C PRO A 37 12.29 -23.46 20.33
N VAL A 38 11.22 -24.25 20.21
CA VAL A 38 11.31 -25.70 20.05
C VAL A 38 11.17 -25.99 18.56
N GLY A 39 12.29 -26.42 17.99
CA GLY A 39 12.31 -27.19 16.76
C GLY A 39 12.38 -26.34 15.50
N GLU A 40 13.45 -26.56 14.75
CA GLU A 40 13.52 -26.31 13.31
C GLU A 40 12.21 -26.80 12.66
N SER A 41 11.39 -25.86 12.19
CA SER A 41 10.21 -26.22 11.42
C SER A 41 10.67 -26.69 10.06
N ASP A 42 10.86 -28.00 9.92
CA ASP A 42 10.91 -28.70 8.63
C ASP A 42 9.49 -28.78 8.04
N ASP A 43 8.87 -27.63 7.80
CA ASP A 43 7.65 -27.54 6.99
C ASP A 43 8.05 -27.56 5.51
N PRO A 44 7.85 -28.66 4.76
CA PRO A 44 8.22 -28.74 3.34
C PRO A 44 7.47 -27.75 2.44
N LEU A 45 6.43 -27.08 2.98
CA LEU A 45 5.69 -26.01 2.30
C LEU A 45 6.43 -24.66 2.33
N ILE A 46 7.33 -24.43 3.29
CA ILE A 46 8.17 -23.21 3.33
C ILE A 46 9.21 -23.25 2.21
N GLY A 47 9.74 -24.44 1.88
CA GLY A 47 10.67 -24.63 0.75
C GLY A 47 10.05 -24.36 -0.63
N ALA A 48 8.71 -24.37 -0.74
CA ALA A 48 7.98 -24.05 -1.97
C ALA A 48 7.61 -22.55 -2.09
N ALA A 49 7.75 -21.78 -1.01
CA ALA A 49 7.51 -20.35 -1.01
C ALA A 49 8.72 -19.62 -1.62
N ALA A 50 8.86 -19.71 -2.94
CA ALA A 50 9.75 -18.80 -3.67
C ALA A 50 9.25 -17.37 -3.46
N GLU A 51 10.03 -16.57 -2.74
CA GLU A 51 9.69 -15.18 -2.49
C GLU A 51 9.46 -14.47 -3.84
N PRO A 52 8.31 -13.82 -4.07
CA PRO A 52 8.01 -13.22 -5.35
C PRO A 52 9.05 -12.13 -5.65
N SER A 53 9.99 -12.45 -6.55
CA SER A 53 11.03 -11.53 -6.97
C SER A 53 10.39 -10.29 -7.60
N ARG A 54 10.74 -9.11 -7.08
CA ARG A 54 10.25 -7.85 -7.61
C ARG A 54 10.68 -7.73 -9.08
N ARG A 55 9.71 -7.55 -9.98
CA ARG A 55 10.01 -7.25 -11.38
C ARG A 55 10.94 -6.04 -11.45
N PRO A 56 12.03 -6.09 -12.25
CA PRO A 56 12.89 -4.95 -12.46
C PRO A 56 12.06 -3.82 -13.04
N ARG A 57 11.93 -2.72 -12.30
CA ARG A 57 11.25 -1.51 -12.76
C ARG A 57 12.28 -0.66 -13.48
N THR A 58 12.19 -0.55 -14.81
CA THR A 58 12.98 0.43 -15.56
C THR A 58 12.57 1.82 -15.07
N ARG A 59 13.55 2.59 -14.56
CA ARG A 59 13.30 3.97 -14.17
C ARG A 59 13.03 4.78 -15.44
N LEU A 60 12.02 5.63 -15.38
CA LEU A 60 11.80 6.65 -16.39
C LEU A 60 12.96 7.65 -16.32
N THR A 61 13.56 7.98 -17.46
CA THR A 61 14.64 8.95 -17.55
C THR A 61 14.09 10.37 -17.49
N ASP A 62 14.90 11.33 -17.01
CA ASP A 62 14.47 12.72 -16.87
C ASP A 62 14.13 13.36 -18.23
N SER A 63 14.82 12.96 -19.30
CA SER A 63 14.52 13.39 -20.67
C SER A 63 13.15 12.91 -21.17
N GLU A 64 12.75 11.68 -20.83
CA GLU A 64 11.41 11.17 -21.13
C GLU A 64 10.33 11.94 -20.36
N VAL A 65 10.61 12.31 -19.11
CA VAL A 65 9.70 13.16 -18.32
C VAL A 65 9.55 14.53 -18.96
N ASP A 66 10.64 15.16 -19.39
CA ASP A 66 10.62 16.48 -20.03
C ASP A 66 9.91 16.46 -21.40
N ALA A 67 10.08 15.39 -22.17
CA ALA A 67 9.31 15.17 -23.38
C ALA A 67 7.79 15.09 -23.08
N MET A 68 7.40 14.36 -22.03
CA MET A 68 6.00 14.30 -21.61
C MET A 68 5.44 15.63 -21.13
N ARG A 69 6.23 16.42 -20.39
CA ARG A 69 5.85 17.77 -19.95
C ARG A 69 5.64 18.69 -21.16
N THR A 70 6.58 18.67 -22.10
CA THR A 70 6.52 19.45 -23.34
C THR A 70 5.28 19.09 -24.15
N ALA A 71 5.04 17.79 -24.37
CA ALA A 71 3.86 17.32 -25.09
C ALA A 71 2.55 17.69 -24.37
N ARG A 72 2.55 17.67 -23.02
CA ARG A 72 1.38 18.11 -22.25
C ARG A 72 1.11 19.61 -22.41
N ALA A 73 2.16 20.44 -22.44
CA ALA A 73 2.05 21.86 -22.73
C ALA A 73 1.52 22.13 -24.15
N SER A 74 1.87 21.27 -25.12
CA SER A 74 1.32 21.29 -26.49
C SER A 74 -0.12 20.78 -26.59
N GLY A 75 -0.77 20.38 -25.48
CA GLY A 75 -2.17 19.94 -25.45
C GLY A 75 -2.38 18.45 -25.66
N VAL A 76 -1.31 17.63 -25.70
CA VAL A 76 -1.44 16.17 -25.80
C VAL A 76 -2.11 15.60 -24.53
N SER A 77 -2.98 14.62 -24.71
CA SER A 77 -3.68 13.97 -23.60
C SER A 77 -2.76 12.99 -22.85
N VAL A 78 -3.00 12.83 -21.54
CA VAL A 78 -2.26 11.88 -20.71
C VAL A 78 -2.43 10.43 -21.19
N ASN A 79 -3.59 10.09 -21.75
CA ASN A 79 -3.83 8.75 -22.32
C ASN A 79 -3.00 8.50 -23.58
N ALA A 80 -2.78 9.54 -24.42
CA ALA A 80 -1.91 9.42 -25.58
C ALA A 80 -0.45 9.20 -25.15
N LEU A 81 0.02 9.94 -24.15
CA LEU A 81 1.36 9.77 -23.60
C LEU A 81 1.55 8.39 -22.96
N ALA A 82 0.59 7.93 -22.15
CA ALA A 82 0.62 6.59 -21.55
C ALA A 82 0.78 5.48 -22.62
N ARG A 83 0.06 5.59 -23.74
CA ARG A 83 0.16 4.65 -24.86
C ARG A 83 1.49 4.74 -25.61
N GLN A 84 2.01 5.95 -25.82
CA GLN A 84 3.26 6.19 -26.52
C GLN A 84 4.47 5.62 -25.77
N PHE A 85 4.52 5.87 -24.45
CA PHE A 85 5.64 5.43 -23.62
C PHE A 85 5.43 4.02 -23.03
N GLY A 86 4.25 3.41 -23.19
CA GLY A 86 3.93 2.10 -22.62
C GLY A 86 3.81 2.11 -21.09
N ILE A 87 3.47 3.27 -20.51
CA ILE A 87 3.46 3.51 -19.06
C ILE A 87 2.02 3.70 -18.58
N HIS A 88 1.73 3.27 -17.35
CA HIS A 88 0.43 3.52 -16.73
C HIS A 88 0.14 5.03 -16.59
N ARG A 89 -1.09 5.45 -16.94
CA ARG A 89 -1.55 6.86 -16.87
C ARG A 89 -1.33 7.54 -15.52
N GLY A 90 -1.43 6.80 -14.42
CA GLY A 90 -1.17 7.32 -13.07
C GLY A 90 0.30 7.69 -12.85
N THR A 91 1.23 6.95 -13.46
CA THR A 91 2.67 7.27 -13.40
C THR A 91 2.97 8.53 -14.20
N VAL A 92 2.36 8.70 -15.37
CA VAL A 92 2.47 9.94 -16.16
C VAL A 92 1.99 11.14 -15.34
N TRP A 93 0.84 11.02 -14.67
CA TRP A 93 0.32 12.06 -13.77
C TRP A 93 1.27 12.38 -12.61
N ALA A 94 1.80 11.37 -11.94
CA ALA A 94 2.75 11.56 -10.83
C ALA A 94 3.99 12.32 -11.30
N ARG A 95 4.55 11.94 -12.46
CA ARG A 95 5.80 12.53 -12.99
C ARG A 95 5.64 13.95 -13.52
N ILE A 96 4.47 14.29 -14.06
CA ILE A 96 4.21 15.63 -14.58
C ILE A 96 3.87 16.62 -13.44
N ARG A 97 3.29 16.16 -12.31
CA ARG A 97 2.91 17.04 -11.18
C ARG A 97 4.00 17.30 -10.15
N GLU A 98 5.01 16.44 -10.07
CA GLU A 98 6.15 16.62 -9.17
C GLU A 98 6.96 17.83 -9.66
N HIS A 99 6.73 18.96 -9.01
CA HIS A 99 7.45 20.22 -9.16
C HIS A 99 7.47 20.97 -7.82
#